data_AF-A0A832X0Y0-F1
#
_entry.id   AF-A0A832X0Y0-F1
#
_cell.length_a   1.000
_cell.length_b   1.000
_cell.length_c   1.000
_cell.angle_alpha   90.00
_cell.angle_beta   90.00
_cell.angle_gamma   90.00
#
_symmetry.space_group_name_H-M   'P 1'
#
loop_
_entity.id
_entity.type
_entity.pdbx_description
1 polymer ?
#
loop_
_entity_poly.entity_id
_entity_poly.type
_entity_poly.pdbx_seq_one_letter_code
_entity_poly.pdbx_strand_id
1 'polypeptide(L)'
;MSNILRRGRLEAAQDEEILRYTSSMEADRWIFDADIAVDLAHTVMLREQGIINREDCSKILSGLLKIREEGMKRLDFSYEDIHISLESKLIDM
;
A
#
# COMPACT_ATOMS: atom_id res chain seq x y z
N MET A 1 -2.55 -15.52 -1.22
CA MET A 1 -2.40 -14.60 -0.07
C MET A 1 -3.70 -13.81 0.04
N SER A 2 -4.25 -13.64 1.24
CA SER A 2 -5.59 -13.02 1.39
C SER A 2 -5.52 -11.51 1.15
N ASN A 3 -6.32 -11.01 0.22
CA ASN A 3 -6.48 -9.58 -0.07
C ASN A 3 -6.78 -8.80 1.24
N ILE A 4 -5.88 -7.90 1.63
CA ILE A 4 -5.90 -7.17 2.91
C ILE A 4 -7.16 -6.31 3.04
N LEU A 5 -7.69 -5.77 1.94
CA LEU A 5 -8.84 -4.87 1.95
C LEU A 5 -10.20 -5.54 2.07
N ARG A 6 -10.37 -6.76 1.54
CA ARG A 6 -11.71 -7.40 1.40
C ARG A 6 -11.96 -8.57 2.36
N ARG A 7 -11.02 -8.85 3.27
CA ARG A 7 -11.02 -9.98 4.22
C ARG A 7 -12.32 -10.21 5.00
N GLY A 8 -13.13 -9.17 5.23
CA GLY A 8 -14.30 -9.26 6.11
C GLY A 8 -15.67 -9.40 5.44
N ARG A 9 -15.80 -9.18 4.12
CA ARG A 9 -17.14 -9.02 3.49
C ARG A 9 -17.45 -10.00 2.35
N LEU A 10 -16.45 -10.58 1.71
CA LEU A 10 -16.64 -11.50 0.58
C LEU A 10 -15.87 -12.79 0.85
N GLU A 11 -16.58 -13.92 0.89
CA GLU A 11 -16.00 -15.25 1.15
C GLU A 11 -15.41 -15.91 -0.11
N ALA A 12 -15.77 -15.44 -1.31
CA ALA A 12 -15.35 -16.04 -2.56
C ALA A 12 -14.01 -15.48 -3.07
N ALA A 13 -13.16 -16.36 -3.62
CA ALA A 13 -11.99 -15.96 -4.38
C ALA A 13 -12.41 -15.08 -5.58
N GLN A 14 -11.73 -13.96 -5.79
CA GLN A 14 -12.00 -13.08 -6.92
C GLN A 14 -11.59 -13.78 -8.22
N ASP A 15 -12.50 -13.77 -9.19
CA ASP A 15 -12.23 -14.24 -10.56
C ASP A 15 -11.07 -13.41 -11.16
N GLU A 16 -10.14 -14.08 -11.84
CA GLU A 16 -8.98 -13.45 -12.46
C GLU A 16 -9.41 -12.44 -13.55
N GLU A 17 -10.53 -12.69 -14.22
CA GLU A 17 -11.10 -11.76 -15.20
C GLU A 17 -11.58 -10.47 -14.51
N ILE A 18 -12.22 -10.59 -13.34
CA ILE A 18 -12.68 -9.43 -12.56
C ILE A 18 -11.48 -8.63 -12.06
N LEU A 19 -10.45 -9.29 -11.53
CA LEU A 19 -9.24 -8.61 -11.07
C LEU A 19 -8.55 -7.83 -12.20
N ARG A 20 -8.42 -8.43 -13.38
CA ARG A 20 -7.88 -7.74 -14.56
C ARG A 20 -8.74 -6.56 -14.98
N TYR A 21 -10.07 -6.70 -14.93
CA TYR A 21 -10.99 -5.64 -15.32
C TYR A 21 -10.99 -4.46 -14.33
N THR A 22 -10.87 -4.73 -13.04
CA THR A 22 -10.91 -3.67 -12.00
C THR A 22 -9.54 -3.09 -11.66
N SER A 23 -8.45 -3.69 -12.14
CA SER A 23 -7.11 -3.22 -11.79
C SER A 23 -6.79 -1.85 -12.38
N SER A 24 -6.24 -0.96 -11.56
CA SER A 24 -5.66 0.33 -11.97
C SER A 24 -4.13 0.32 -12.08
N MET A 25 -3.50 -0.81 -11.76
CA MET A 25 -2.05 -0.95 -11.57
C MET A 25 -1.20 -0.34 -12.71
N GLU A 26 -1.62 -0.51 -13.97
CA GLU A 26 -0.88 0.06 -15.11
C GLU A 26 -0.87 1.59 -15.11
N ALA A 27 -1.99 2.22 -14.76
CA ALA A 27 -2.12 3.67 -14.68
C ALA A 27 -1.44 4.23 -13.42
N ASP A 28 -1.44 3.45 -12.33
CA ASP A 28 -0.98 3.90 -11.02
C ASP A 28 0.52 4.23 -10.96
N ARG A 29 1.30 3.80 -11.95
CA ARG A 29 2.70 4.23 -12.14
C ARG A 29 2.87 5.76 -12.15
N TRP A 30 1.84 6.50 -12.56
CA TRP A 30 1.87 7.95 -12.62
C TRP A 30 1.62 8.62 -11.27
N ILE A 31 1.02 7.90 -10.32
CA ILE A 31 0.69 8.42 -8.98
C ILE A 31 1.54 7.80 -7.87
N PHE A 32 2.38 6.81 -8.14
CA PHE A 32 3.22 6.13 -7.15
C PHE A 32 3.96 7.07 -6.18
N ASP A 33 4.63 8.11 -6.69
CA ASP A 33 5.34 9.07 -5.83
C ASP A 33 4.38 9.92 -4.98
N ALA A 34 3.18 10.22 -5.50
CA ALA A 34 2.17 10.98 -4.79
C ALA A 34 1.50 10.12 -3.70
N ASP A 35 1.26 8.85 -3.97
CA ASP A 35 0.72 7.88 -3.02
C ASP A 35 1.63 7.77 -1.78
N ILE A 36 2.93 7.55 -1.99
CA ILE A 36 3.93 7.55 -0.90
C ILE A 36 3.92 8.89 -0.15
N ALA A 37 3.82 10.02 -0.84
CA ALA A 37 3.82 11.33 -0.19
C ALA A 37 2.59 11.52 0.73
N VAL A 38 1.42 11.02 0.31
CA VAL A 38 0.20 11.03 1.10
C VAL A 38 0.35 10.11 2.32
N ASP A 39 0.90 8.91 2.15
CA ASP A 39 1.13 7.97 3.26
C ASP A 39 2.10 8.49 4.32
N LEU A 40 3.17 9.16 3.88
CA LEU A 40 4.10 9.84 4.78
C LEU A 40 3.38 10.93 5.59
N ALA A 41 2.59 11.77 4.92
CA ALA A 41 1.82 12.83 5.57
C ALA A 41 0.77 12.25 6.55
N HIS A 42 0.08 11.19 6.13
CA HIS A 42 -0.92 10.51 6.94
C HIS A 42 -0.28 9.90 8.20
N THR A 43 0.85 9.23 8.06
CA THR A 43 1.61 8.64 9.18
C THR A 43 2.06 9.70 10.19
N VAL A 44 2.54 10.86 9.72
CA VAL A 44 2.90 11.98 10.60
C VAL A 44 1.66 12.48 11.34
N MET A 45 0.55 12.69 10.62
CA MET A 45 -0.71 13.14 11.22
C MET A 45 -1.20 12.16 12.28
N LEU A 46 -1.19 10.85 12.03
CA LEU A 46 -1.59 9.82 13.00
C LEU A 46 -0.77 9.92 14.29
N ARG A 47 0.53 10.23 14.18
CA ARG A 47 1.38 10.45 15.35
C ARG A 47 1.01 11.73 16.09
N GLU A 48 0.80 12.84 15.37
CA GLU A 48 0.42 14.13 15.96
C GLU A 48 -0.91 14.06 16.71
N GLN A 49 -1.85 13.26 16.21
CA GLN A 49 -3.14 12.99 16.87
C GLN A 49 -3.03 11.98 18.02
N GLY A 50 -1.86 11.38 18.25
CA GLY A 50 -1.65 10.40 19.31
C GLY A 50 -2.28 9.02 19.05
N ILE A 51 -2.63 8.72 17.79
CA ILE A 51 -3.22 7.42 17.39
C ILE A 51 -2.14 6.34 17.36
N ILE A 52 -0.93 6.70 16.91
CA ILE A 52 0.25 5.82 16.94
C ILE A 52 1.36 6.43 17.79
N ASN A 53 2.24 5.58 18.33
CA ASN A 53 3.38 6.04 19.10
C ASN A 53 4.55 6.48 18.17
N ARG A 54 5.59 7.07 18.76
CA ARG A 54 6.75 7.58 18.02
C ARG A 54 7.55 6.47 17.33
N GLU A 55 7.64 5.29 17.95
CA GLU A 55 8.40 4.16 17.42
C GLU A 55 7.74 3.60 16.16
N ASP A 56 6.43 3.37 16.20
CA ASP A 56 5.65 2.89 15.06
C ASP A 56 5.67 3.89 13.92
N CYS A 57 5.46 5.18 14.21
CA CYS A 57 5.59 6.26 13.23
C CYS A 57 6.96 6.23 12.54
N SER A 58 8.05 6.16 13.31
CA SER A 58 9.41 6.11 12.76
C SER A 58 9.66 4.88 11.89
N LYS A 59 9.14 3.71 12.27
CA LYS A 59 9.26 2.46 11.50
C LYS A 59 8.53 2.57 10.17
N ILE A 60 7.27 3.02 10.20
CA ILE A 60 6.44 3.19 9.00
C ILE A 60 7.09 4.18 8.02
N LEU A 61 7.49 5.37 8.49
CA LEU A 61 8.13 6.38 7.63
C LEU A 61 9.41 5.85 6.99
N SER A 62 10.23 5.11 7.74
CA SER A 62 11.47 4.52 7.21
C SER A 62 11.19 3.44 6.16
N GLY A 63 10.17 2.62 6.38
CA GLY A 63 9.71 1.62 5.42
C GLY A 63 9.22 2.25 4.11
N LEU A 64 8.37 3.27 4.20
CA LEU A 64 7.86 4.02 3.04
C LEU A 64 8.99 4.67 2.23
N LEU A 65 9.96 5.31 2.89
CA LEU A 65 11.11 5.91 2.22
C LEU A 65 11.98 4.87 1.51
N LYS A 66 12.16 3.69 2.13
CA LYS A 66 12.86 2.59 1.49
C LYS A 66 12.09 2.08 0.28
N ILE A 67 10.78 1.85 0.36
CA ILE A 67 9.96 1.45 -0.81
C ILE A 67 10.09 2.48 -1.94
N ARG A 68 10.08 3.77 -1.61
CA ARG A 68 10.29 4.85 -2.59
C ARG A 68 11.62 4.74 -3.32
N GLU A 69 12.70 4.51 -2.58
CA GLU A 69 14.05 4.37 -3.13
C GLU A 69 14.18 3.11 -4.00
N GLU A 70 13.56 2.00 -3.58
CA GLU A 70 13.51 0.76 -4.33
C GLU A 70 12.69 0.90 -5.63
N GLY A 71 11.72 1.81 -5.62
CA GLY A 71 10.85 2.14 -6.74
C GLY A 71 9.77 1.09 -7.01
N MET A 72 8.77 1.49 -7.80
CA MET A 72 7.57 0.70 -8.10
C MET A 72 7.87 -0.71 -8.61
N LYS A 73 9.01 -0.94 -9.30
CA LYS A 73 9.39 -2.24 -9.86
C LYS A 73 9.58 -3.35 -8.82
N ARG A 74 9.76 -2.99 -7.54
CA ARG A 74 9.90 -3.93 -6.42
C ARG A 74 8.57 -4.30 -5.77
N LEU A 75 7.48 -3.69 -6.23
CA LEU A 75 6.13 -4.00 -5.80
C LEU A 75 5.54 -5.15 -6.62
N ASP A 76 4.52 -5.79 -6.07
CA ASP A 76 3.81 -6.90 -6.71
C ASP A 76 2.67 -6.34 -7.58
N PHE A 77 2.76 -6.57 -8.88
CA PHE A 77 1.80 -6.06 -9.87
C PHE A 77 0.55 -6.96 -9.99
N SER A 78 0.46 -8.05 -9.20
CA SER A 78 -0.71 -8.92 -9.16
C SER A 78 -1.86 -8.37 -8.30
N TYR A 79 -1.60 -7.30 -7.53
CA TYR A 79 -2.63 -6.59 -6.77
C TYR A 79 -3.54 -5.71 -7.66
N GLU A 80 -4.71 -5.37 -7.14
CA GLU A 80 -5.72 -4.54 -7.82
C GLU A 80 -5.15 -3.15 -8.17
N ASP A 81 -4.49 -2.50 -7.23
CA ASP A 81 -3.93 -1.16 -7.36
C ASP A 81 -2.57 -1.03 -6.63
N ILE A 82 -1.90 0.11 -6.82
CA ILE A 82 -0.58 0.34 -6.22
C ILE A 82 -0.60 0.48 -4.69
N HIS A 83 -1.68 1.02 -4.14
CA HIS A 83 -1.83 1.30 -2.71
C HIS A 83 -1.75 -0.02 -1.93
N ILE A 84 -2.53 -1.03 -2.34
CA ILE A 84 -2.51 -2.35 -1.69
C ILE A 84 -1.14 -3.01 -1.82
N SER A 85 -0.50 -2.89 -2.98
CA SER A 85 0.81 -3.50 -3.22
C SER A 85 1.88 -2.87 -2.31
N LEU A 86 1.86 -1.55 -2.18
CA LEU A 86 2.73 -0.77 -1.30
C LEU A 86 2.49 -1.12 0.17
N GLU A 87 1.25 -1.11 0.64
CA GLU A 87 0.89 -1.47 2.02
C GLU A 87 1.30 -2.91 2.36
N SER A 88 1.05 -3.85 1.45
CA SER A 88 1.45 -5.25 1.62
C SER A 88 2.96 -5.37 1.74
N LYS A 89 3.71 -4.66 0.88
CA LYS A 89 5.17 -4.61 0.94
C LYS A 89 5.67 -4.04 2.26
N LEU A 90 5.02 -2.99 2.77
CA LEU A 90 5.37 -2.35 4.02
C LEU A 90 5.14 -3.28 5.23
N ILE A 91 4.05 -4.05 5.24
CA ILE A 91 3.74 -5.02 6.30
C ILE A 91 4.76 -6.16 6.37
N ASP A 92 5.32 -6.55 5.23
CA ASP A 92 6.33 -7.62 5.14
C ASP A 92 7.74 -7.20 5.58
N MET A 93 7.97 -5.92 5.91
CA MET A 93 9.27 -5.35 6.30
C MET A 93 9.50 -5.34 7.81
#